data_AF-A0A9P8JX31-F1
#
_entry.id   AF-A0A9P8JX31-F1
#
_cell.length_a   1.000
_cell.length_b   1.000
_cell.length_c   1.000
_cell.angle_alpha   90.00
_cell.angle_beta   90.00
_cell.angle_gamma   90.00
#
_symmetry.space_group_name_H-M   'P 1'
#
loop_
_entity.id
_entity.type
_entity.pdbx_description
1 polymer ?
#
loop_
_entity_poly.entity_id
_entity_poly.type
_entity_poly.pdbx_seq_one_letter_code
_entity_poly.pdbx_strand_id
1 'polypeptide(L)'
;GQVATNEGRLLAFPNVLQHQVQPFKLVDPTKPGHRKILALFLVDPFHRVISTANVPPQQREWWAEAVQGLEGKLDELPPELRHQVMTEVGDFPISLEEAKKLREELMDERRAFVRDVDNMYHRAYFSFCEH
;
A
#
# COMPACT_ATOMS: atom_id res chain seq x y z
N GLY A 1 8.58 24.52 -9.04
CA GLY A 1 8.70 24.02 -10.43
C GLY A 1 7.67 22.94 -10.66
N GLN A 2 7.39 22.56 -11.91
CA GLN A 2 6.44 21.50 -12.24
C GLN A 2 7.08 20.51 -13.23
N VAL A 3 6.72 19.24 -13.11
CA VAL A 3 7.18 18.17 -14.00
C VAL A 3 5.98 17.35 -14.43
N ALA A 4 5.85 17.11 -15.74
CA ALA A 4 4.79 16.28 -16.29
C ALA A 4 5.02 14.79 -15.96
N THR A 5 3.97 14.11 -15.50
CA THR A 5 3.95 12.68 -15.16
C THR A 5 3.35 11.85 -16.30
N ASN A 6 4.06 11.83 -17.43
CA ASN A 6 3.65 11.05 -18.60
C ASN A 6 3.85 9.54 -18.34
N GLU A 7 3.06 8.71 -19.03
CA GLU A 7 3.22 7.25 -19.00
C GLU A 7 4.65 6.83 -19.38
N GLY A 8 5.16 5.79 -18.71
CA GLY A 8 6.53 5.28 -18.93
C GLY A 8 7.65 6.10 -18.28
N ARG A 9 7.33 7.20 -17.57
CA ARG A 9 8.32 8.03 -16.88
C ARG A 9 8.51 7.60 -15.43
N LEU A 10 9.76 7.53 -15.00
CA LEU A 10 10.16 7.41 -13.59
C LEU A 10 10.63 8.77 -13.07
N LEU A 11 10.10 9.19 -11.91
CA LEU A 11 10.55 10.38 -11.20
C LEU A 11 11.17 9.94 -9.87
N ALA A 12 12.42 10.33 -9.64
CA ALA A 12 13.13 10.10 -8.39
C ALA A 12 13.57 11.44 -7.82
N PHE A 13 13.21 11.70 -6.58
CA PHE A 13 13.58 12.91 -5.86
C PHE A 13 13.64 12.61 -4.35
N PRO A 14 14.45 13.35 -3.59
CA PRO A 14 14.57 13.10 -2.16
C PRO A 14 13.29 13.52 -1.42
N ASN A 15 12.83 12.71 -0.47
CA ASN A 15 11.56 12.91 0.24
C ASN A 15 11.54 14.16 1.17
N VAL A 16 12.68 14.84 1.31
CA VAL A 16 12.80 16.12 2.03
C VAL A 16 12.22 17.30 1.25
N LEU A 17 12.02 17.14 -0.06
CA LEU A 17 11.43 18.17 -0.90
C LEU A 17 9.90 18.10 -0.80
N GLN A 18 9.30 19.23 -0.40
CA GLN A 18 7.86 19.39 -0.49
C GLN A 18 7.40 19.21 -1.94
N HIS A 19 6.44 18.32 -2.12
CA HIS A 19 5.86 18.03 -3.43
C HIS A 19 4.36 17.80 -3.28
N GLN A 20 3.64 18.01 -4.37
CA GLN A 20 2.21 17.78 -4.45
C GLN A 20 1.92 17.20 -5.83
N VAL A 21 1.09 16.18 -5.88
CA VAL A 21 0.53 15.69 -7.14
C VAL A 21 -0.80 16.40 -7.38
N GLN A 22 -0.88 17.13 -8.49
CA GLN A 22 -2.09 17.90 -8.84
C GLN A 22 -3.27 16.98 -9.22
N PRO A 23 -4.51 17.43 -9.01
CA PRO A 23 -5.70 16.79 -9.56
C PRO A 23 -5.59 16.62 -11.07
N PHE A 24 -6.20 15.57 -11.61
CA PHE A 24 -6.25 15.33 -13.04
C PHE A 24 -7.68 14.97 -13.45
N LYS A 25 -7.98 15.17 -14.73
CA LYS A 25 -9.24 14.75 -15.34
C LYS A 25 -8.96 14.27 -16.75
N LEU A 26 -9.83 13.42 -17.28
CA LEU A 26 -9.76 13.03 -18.67
C LEU A 26 -10.04 14.26 -19.55
N VAL A 27 -9.36 14.33 -20.70
CA VAL A 27 -9.64 15.33 -21.72
C VAL A 27 -11.08 15.16 -22.23
N ASP A 28 -11.50 13.91 -22.39
CA ASP A 28 -12.85 13.51 -22.75
C ASP A 28 -13.46 12.68 -21.60
N PRO A 29 -14.36 13.26 -20.79
CA PRO A 29 -15.00 12.56 -19.67
C PRO A 29 -15.89 11.38 -20.08
N THR A 30 -16.27 11.26 -21.35
CA THR A 30 -17.12 10.15 -21.83
C THR A 30 -16.33 8.87 -22.07
N LYS A 31 -15.00 8.96 -22.12
CA LYS A 31 -14.10 7.82 -22.33
C LYS A 31 -13.65 7.21 -21.01
N PRO A 32 -13.41 5.89 -20.95
CA PRO A 32 -12.78 5.29 -19.79
C PRO A 32 -11.33 5.77 -19.67
N GLY A 33 -10.86 5.96 -18.44
CA GLY A 33 -9.46 6.28 -18.19
C GLY A 33 -9.10 6.18 -16.71
N HIS A 34 -7.84 5.88 -16.45
CA HIS A 34 -7.32 5.73 -15.09
C HIS A 34 -5.86 6.19 -15.01
N ARG A 35 -5.42 6.59 -13.82
CA ARG A 35 -4.01 6.90 -13.52
C ARG A 35 -3.52 5.91 -12.46
N LYS A 36 -2.55 5.07 -12.81
CA LYS A 36 -1.87 4.17 -11.87
C LYS A 36 -0.48 4.75 -11.58
N ILE A 37 -0.14 4.84 -10.30
CA ILE A 37 1.16 5.32 -9.82
C ILE A 37 1.75 4.23 -8.94
N LEU A 38 3.00 3.87 -9.21
CA LEU A 38 3.81 3.06 -8.31
C LEU A 38 4.81 3.99 -7.61
N ALA A 39 4.67 4.12 -6.30
CA ALA A 39 5.60 4.89 -5.47
C ALA A 39 6.55 3.93 -4.76
N LEU A 40 7.85 4.21 -4.84
CA LEU A 40 8.90 3.46 -4.18
C LEU A 40 9.61 4.39 -3.20
N PHE A 41 9.82 3.92 -1.98
CA PHE A 41 10.57 4.64 -0.95
C PHE A 41 11.89 3.94 -0.71
N LEU A 42 12.99 4.69 -0.85
CA LEU A 42 14.29 4.22 -0.43
C LEU A 42 14.42 4.42 1.08
N VAL A 43 14.60 3.32 1.80
CA VAL A 43 14.89 3.33 3.25
C VAL A 43 16.39 3.21 3.48
N ASP A 44 16.85 3.71 4.63
CA ASP A 44 18.24 3.57 5.06
C ASP A 44 18.62 2.08 5.13
N PRO A 45 19.64 1.60 4.39
CA PRO A 45 20.04 0.20 4.40
C PRO A 45 20.57 -0.28 5.76
N PHE A 46 20.99 0.61 6.65
CA PHE A 46 21.40 0.26 8.01
C PHE A 46 20.21 0.15 8.96
N HIS A 47 19.04 0.66 8.57
CA HIS A 47 17.80 0.48 9.31
C HIS A 47 17.09 -0.79 8.84
N ARG A 48 17.11 -1.85 9.67
CA ARG A 48 16.46 -3.12 9.32
C ARG A 48 14.95 -3.01 9.48
N VAL A 49 14.25 -2.86 8.35
CA VAL A 49 12.80 -3.06 8.26
C VAL A 49 12.53 -4.52 7.91
N ILE A 50 11.42 -5.08 8.41
CA ILE A 50 10.98 -6.42 8.01
C ILE A 50 10.74 -6.41 6.49
N SER A 51 11.51 -7.25 5.78
CA SER A 51 11.34 -7.45 4.34
C SER A 51 10.04 -8.20 4.07
N THR A 52 9.33 -7.82 3.01
CA THR A 52 8.17 -8.58 2.51
C THR A 52 8.52 -10.00 2.11
N ALA A 53 9.80 -10.30 1.83
CA ALA A 53 10.29 -11.67 1.64
C ALA A 53 10.10 -12.56 2.89
N ASN A 54 10.00 -11.97 4.07
CA ASN A 54 9.79 -12.66 5.34
C ASN A 54 8.36 -12.51 5.87
N VAL A 55 7.48 -11.84 5.12
CA VAL A 55 6.09 -11.62 5.51
C VAL A 55 5.22 -12.60 4.74
N PRO A 56 4.45 -13.46 5.41
CA PRO A 56 3.56 -14.38 4.73
C PRO A 56 2.49 -13.60 3.93
N PRO A 57 1.88 -14.22 2.91
CA PRO A 57 0.74 -13.67 2.21
C PRO A 57 -0.30 -13.14 3.21
N GLN A 58 -0.78 -11.92 3.06
CA GLN A 58 -1.70 -11.31 4.03
C GLN A 58 -3.17 -11.36 3.60
N GLN A 59 -3.44 -11.65 2.33
CA GLN A 59 -4.77 -11.63 1.75
C GLN A 59 -5.39 -13.02 1.77
N ARG A 60 -6.59 -13.11 2.34
CA ARG A 60 -7.28 -14.39 2.60
C ARG A 60 -7.55 -15.22 1.36
N GLU A 61 -7.91 -14.57 0.24
CA GLU A 61 -8.35 -15.26 -0.98
C GLU A 61 -7.29 -16.18 -1.60
N TRP A 62 -6.01 -15.85 -1.47
CA TRP A 62 -4.90 -16.66 -2.01
C TRP A 62 -3.96 -17.19 -0.93
N TRP A 63 -4.24 -16.91 0.34
CA TRP A 63 -3.44 -17.42 1.45
C TRP A 63 -3.38 -18.94 1.47
N ALA A 64 -4.53 -19.60 1.29
CA ALA A 64 -4.63 -21.06 1.35
C ALA A 64 -3.77 -21.76 0.30
N GLU A 65 -3.71 -21.21 -0.91
CA GLU A 65 -2.84 -21.67 -2.00
C GLU A 65 -1.37 -21.34 -1.71
N ALA A 66 -1.11 -20.14 -1.17
CA ALA A 66 0.24 -19.67 -0.93
C ALA A 66 0.91 -20.30 0.31
N VAL A 67 0.15 -20.85 1.25
CA VAL A 67 0.66 -21.65 2.37
C VAL A 67 0.69 -23.14 2.08
N GLN A 68 0.11 -23.58 0.97
CA GLN A 68 0.19 -24.96 0.52
C GLN A 68 1.61 -25.26 0.01
N GLY A 69 2.34 -26.14 0.71
CA GLY A 69 3.72 -26.47 0.35
C GLY A 69 4.79 -25.50 0.87
N LEU A 70 4.43 -24.50 1.67
CA LEU A 70 5.41 -23.86 2.55
C LEU A 70 5.74 -24.88 3.64
N GLU A 71 7.00 -25.33 3.71
CA GLU A 71 7.48 -26.27 4.72
C GLU A 71 6.98 -25.88 6.11
N GLY A 72 5.95 -26.61 6.59
CA GLY A 72 5.20 -26.21 7.77
C GLY A 72 4.25 -27.29 8.22
N LYS A 73 3.93 -27.27 9.52
CA LYS A 73 3.09 -28.27 10.19
C LYS A 73 1.64 -28.33 9.69
N LEU A 74 1.23 -27.40 8.83
CA LEU A 74 -0.11 -27.38 8.22
C LEU A 74 -0.32 -28.52 7.22
N ASP A 75 0.75 -28.96 6.54
CA ASP A 75 0.68 -30.08 5.60
C ASP A 75 0.69 -31.44 6.31
N GLU A 76 1.01 -31.48 7.61
CA GLU A 76 0.90 -32.67 8.47
C GLU A 76 -0.51 -32.87 9.04
N LEU A 77 -1.39 -31.86 8.92
CA LEU A 77 -2.76 -31.93 9.44
C LEU A 77 -3.71 -32.63 8.47
N PRO A 78 -4.68 -33.41 8.99
CA PRO A 78 -5.82 -33.86 8.21
C PRO A 78 -6.54 -32.70 7.50
N PRO A 79 -7.11 -32.94 6.30
CA PRO A 79 -7.80 -31.91 5.51
C PRO A 79 -8.87 -31.14 6.29
N GLU A 80 -9.57 -31.80 7.21
CA GLU A 80 -10.62 -31.21 8.04
C GLU A 80 -10.06 -30.18 9.03
N LEU A 81 -8.94 -30.51 9.70
CA LEU A 81 -8.27 -29.60 10.63
C LEU A 81 -7.60 -28.45 9.90
N ARG A 82 -7.05 -28.70 8.71
CA ARG A 82 -6.52 -27.64 7.85
C ARG A 82 -7.61 -26.66 7.44
N HIS A 83 -8.79 -27.16 7.04
CA HIS A 83 -9.93 -26.32 6.70
C HIS A 83 -10.44 -25.52 7.92
N GLN A 84 -10.47 -26.13 9.10
CA GLN A 84 -10.85 -25.45 10.33
C GLN A 84 -9.88 -24.30 10.66
N VAL A 85 -8.57 -24.54 10.60
CA VAL A 85 -7.55 -23.48 10.77
C VAL A 85 -7.74 -22.38 9.72
N MET A 86 -7.99 -22.73 8.46
CA MET A 86 -8.22 -21.72 7.41
C MET A 86 -9.48 -20.86 7.63
N THR A 87 -10.48 -21.38 8.34
CA THR A 87 -11.78 -20.73 8.52
C THR A 87 -11.88 -19.98 9.85
N GLU A 88 -11.19 -20.48 10.89
CA GLU A 88 -11.30 -19.98 12.27
C GLU A 88 -10.13 -19.09 12.71
N VAL A 89 -9.07 -18.93 11.93
CA VAL A 89 -8.04 -17.93 12.26
C VAL A 89 -8.65 -16.53 12.03
N GLY A 90 -9.01 -15.88 13.14
CA GLY A 90 -9.79 -14.64 13.12
C GLY A 90 -9.02 -13.42 12.61
N ASP A 91 -7.79 -13.23 13.07
CA ASP A 91 -7.07 -11.96 12.84
C ASP A 91 -6.18 -11.96 11.58
N PHE A 92 -5.95 -13.13 10.98
CA PHE A 92 -5.05 -13.30 9.84
C PHE A 92 -5.39 -14.57 9.06
N PRO A 93 -5.37 -14.57 7.72
CA PRO A 93 -5.16 -13.45 6.79
C PRO A 93 -6.39 -12.53 6.68
N ILE A 94 -6.16 -11.25 6.38
CA ILE A 94 -7.23 -10.25 6.23
C ILE A 94 -7.92 -10.34 4.86
N SER A 95 -9.19 -9.97 4.81
CA SER A 95 -9.95 -9.84 3.56
C SER A 95 -9.50 -8.63 2.74
N LEU A 96 -9.80 -8.63 1.43
CA LEU A 96 -9.57 -7.47 0.58
C LEU A 96 -10.31 -6.21 1.06
N GLU A 97 -11.49 -6.38 1.68
CA GLU A 97 -12.28 -5.28 2.23
C GLU A 97 -11.59 -4.66 3.45
N GLU A 98 -11.12 -5.47 4.39
CA GLU A 98 -10.34 -5.01 5.55
C GLU A 98 -9.04 -4.34 5.12
N ALA A 99 -8.33 -4.91 4.14
CA ALA A 99 -7.11 -4.32 3.60
C ALA A 99 -7.35 -2.94 2.97
N LYS A 100 -8.49 -2.74 2.29
CA LYS A 100 -8.88 -1.42 1.74
C LYS A 100 -9.21 -0.44 2.85
N LYS A 101 -9.94 -0.88 3.88
CA LYS A 101 -10.28 -0.04 5.03
C LYS A 101 -9.04 0.42 5.80
N LEU A 102 -8.13 -0.50 6.13
CA LEU A 102 -6.84 -0.18 6.77
C LEU A 102 -6.01 0.79 5.91
N ARG A 103 -6.04 0.63 4.58
CA ARG A 103 -5.39 1.57 3.67
C ARG A 103 -6.01 2.96 3.77
N GLU A 104 -7.33 3.08 3.82
CA GLU A 104 -8.02 4.37 3.95
C GLU A 104 -7.65 5.06 5.28
N GLU A 105 -7.71 4.33 6.39
CA GLU A 105 -7.30 4.80 7.72
C GLU A 105 -5.84 5.30 7.71
N LEU A 106 -4.92 4.54 7.12
CA LEU A 106 -3.51 4.93 6.97
C LEU A 106 -3.34 6.22 6.14
N MET A 107 -4.12 6.38 5.06
CA MET A 107 -4.06 7.59 4.23
C MET A 107 -4.59 8.80 4.98
N ASP A 108 -5.62 8.63 5.82
CA ASP A 108 -6.19 9.71 6.64
C ASP A 108 -5.23 10.16 7.75
N GLU A 109 -4.58 9.21 8.43
CA GLU A 109 -3.54 9.51 9.43
C GLU A 109 -2.38 10.31 8.83
N ARG A 110 -1.90 9.89 7.66
CA ARG A 110 -0.81 10.61 6.99
C ARG A 110 -1.24 11.98 6.47
N ARG A 111 -2.47 12.12 5.97
CA ARG A 111 -3.04 13.41 5.55
C ARG A 111 -3.13 14.38 6.74
N ALA A 112 -3.49 13.90 7.93
CA ALA A 112 -3.52 14.70 9.15
C ALA A 112 -2.12 15.20 9.52
N PHE A 113 -1.11 14.32 9.52
CA PHE A 113 0.28 14.70 9.76
C PHE A 113 0.79 15.76 8.78
N VAL A 114 0.46 15.60 7.49
CA VAL A 114 0.78 16.57 6.44
C VAL A 114 0.14 17.93 6.72
N ARG A 115 -1.14 17.97 7.12
CA ARG A 115 -1.83 19.23 7.45
C ARG A 115 -1.20 19.95 8.64
N ASP A 116 -0.80 19.23 9.69
CA ASP A 116 -0.18 19.84 10.87
C ASP A 116 1.17 20.48 10.51
N VAL A 117 1.96 19.79 9.70
CA VAL A 117 3.22 20.32 9.16
C VAL A 117 2.96 21.51 8.23
N ASP A 118 1.97 21.45 7.34
CA ASP A 118 1.61 22.55 6.43
C ASP A 118 1.19 23.82 7.19
N ASN A 119 0.35 23.66 8.22
CA ASN A 119 -0.09 24.73 9.11
C ASN A 119 1.10 25.37 9.84
N MET A 120 2.08 24.57 10.26
CA MET A 120 3.29 25.04 10.95
C MET A 120 4.20 25.87 10.03
N TYR A 121 4.23 25.58 8.73
CA TYR A 121 5.12 26.23 7.76
C TYR A 121 4.45 27.28 6.87
N HIS A 122 3.16 27.58 7.04
CA HIS A 122 2.40 28.58 6.28
C HIS A 122 2.61 28.52 4.76
N ARG A 123 2.69 27.30 4.20
CA ARG A 123 2.83 27.10 2.74
C ARG A 123 1.70 26.25 2.22
N ALA A 124 1.58 26.21 0.89
CA ALA A 124 0.48 25.58 0.19
C ALA A 124 0.55 24.05 0.33
N TYR A 125 -0.55 23.45 0.80
CA TYR A 125 -0.94 22.05 0.68
C TYR A 125 0.03 21.15 -0.11
N PHE A 126 0.79 20.30 0.58
CA PHE A 126 1.63 19.27 -0.03
C PHE A 126 1.03 17.87 0.18
N SER A 127 1.49 16.86 -0.55
CA SER A 127 1.01 15.47 -0.42
C SER A 127 2.15 14.50 -0.73
N PHE A 128 2.37 13.51 0.14
CA PHE A 128 3.34 12.43 -0.04
C PHE A 128 2.79 11.30 -0.93
N CYS A 129 2.24 11.68 -2.08
CA CYS A 129 1.53 10.79 -3.02
C CYS A 129 0.17 10.25 -2.53
N GLU A 130 -0.32 10.74 -1.39
CA GLU A 130 -1.68 10.51 -0.91
C GLU A 130 -2.69 11.25 -1.80
N HIS A 131 -3.56 10.48 -2.44
CA HIS A 131 -4.68 10.96 -3.25
C HIS A 131 -5.98 10.53 -2.59
#